data_AF-A0A2N5IBU8-F1
#
_entry.id   AF-A0A2N5IBU8-F1
#
_cell.length_a   1.000
_cell.length_b   1.000
_cell.length_c   1.000
_cell.angle_alpha   90.00
_cell.angle_beta   90.00
_cell.angle_gamma   90.00
#
_symmetry.space_group_name_H-M   'P 1'
#
loop_
_entity.id
_entity.type
_entity.pdbx_description
1 polymer ?
#
loop_
_entity_poly.entity_id
_entity_poly.type
_entity_poly.pdbx_seq_one_letter_code
_entity_poly.pdbx_strand_id
1 'polypeptide(L)'
;MSIADVFYNANEQLRLENVIPVTKQIYKSIDKRYWNEEHQGLTYEKWKTLLKKHGYDIKKIMKNKNPRTNRQFFYVGDYYTVEINSLDPAWLLNEFTIGCLKANELKRQDFLNKEYILFFFPEWNLFAIDYFLRLYKDIEKEQLWEVFKSMYTHANYGFGMFPKEVLEEVFTYADNTSAVAVLNELGAVDSEGYLTLYRGEGKRSTPLEKAYSWTLSKDIANKFANHFERGRLYQAKAKVDSIIDFDNERNEEEVLVRFENIEHLEIIQDY
;
A
#
# COMPACT_ATOMS: atom_id res chain seq x y z
N MET A 1 0.46 -24.15 -0.73
CA MET A 1 0.04 -22.76 -0.47
C MET A 1 -1.08 -22.85 0.54
N SER A 2 -0.90 -22.26 1.72
CA SER A 2 -1.93 -22.30 2.77
C SER A 2 -3.12 -21.42 2.38
N ILE A 3 -4.29 -21.64 2.99
CA ILE A 3 -5.46 -20.76 2.83
C ILE A 3 -5.09 -19.32 3.22
N ALA A 4 -4.28 -19.14 4.27
CA ALA A 4 -3.76 -17.85 4.68
C ALA A 4 -2.90 -17.17 3.58
N ASP A 5 -2.11 -17.94 2.83
CA ASP A 5 -1.34 -17.39 1.70
C ASP A 5 -2.26 -16.93 0.55
N VAL A 6 -3.37 -17.63 0.30
CA VAL A 6 -4.32 -17.24 -0.75
C VAL A 6 -5.06 -15.97 -0.38
N PHE A 7 -5.54 -15.85 0.87
CA PHE A 7 -6.18 -14.62 1.37
C PHE A 7 -5.22 -13.43 1.40
N TYR A 8 -3.96 -13.65 1.82
CA TYR A 8 -2.94 -12.61 1.83
C TYR A 8 -2.67 -12.07 0.42
N ASN A 9 -2.41 -12.95 -0.55
CA ASN A 9 -2.13 -12.55 -1.94
C ASN A 9 -3.33 -11.89 -2.65
N ALA A 10 -4.57 -12.13 -2.19
CA ALA A 10 -5.76 -11.56 -2.81
C ALA A 10 -6.00 -10.08 -2.41
N ASN A 11 -5.59 -9.72 -1.19
CA ASN A 11 -5.83 -8.42 -0.55
C ASN A 11 -4.58 -7.52 -0.50
N GLU A 12 -3.44 -8.02 -0.97
CA GLU A 12 -2.21 -7.23 -1.11
C GLU A 12 -2.36 -6.11 -2.18
N GLN A 13 -1.88 -4.91 -1.83
CA GLN A 13 -1.59 -3.82 -2.75
C GLN A 13 -0.51 -4.29 -3.73
N LEU A 14 -0.78 -4.09 -5.01
CA LEU A 14 0.17 -4.42 -6.04
C LEU A 14 1.26 -3.36 -6.08
N ARG A 15 2.48 -3.84 -6.36
CA ARG A 15 3.63 -2.99 -6.59
C ARG A 15 4.00 -2.94 -8.06
N LEU A 16 4.51 -1.81 -8.52
CA LEU A 16 4.99 -1.66 -9.89
C LEU A 16 6.13 -2.62 -10.21
N GLU A 17 6.94 -2.96 -9.21
CA GLU A 17 7.96 -3.99 -9.34
C GLU A 17 7.37 -5.38 -9.59
N ASN A 18 6.08 -5.61 -9.29
CA ASN A 18 5.37 -6.88 -9.54
C ASN A 18 4.81 -6.96 -10.96
N VAL A 19 4.97 -5.93 -11.78
CA VAL A 19 4.48 -5.92 -13.17
C VAL A 19 5.61 -5.61 -14.16
N ILE A 20 5.44 -6.04 -15.40
CA ILE A 20 6.40 -5.78 -16.50
C ILE A 20 5.67 -5.36 -17.77
N PRO A 21 6.26 -4.52 -18.64
CA PRO A 21 5.63 -4.15 -19.90
C PRO A 21 5.32 -5.37 -20.77
N VAL A 22 4.17 -5.37 -21.45
CA VAL A 22 3.82 -6.42 -22.41
C VAL A 22 4.72 -6.29 -23.65
N THR A 23 5.78 -7.09 -23.68
CA THR A 23 6.69 -7.21 -24.81
C THR A 23 6.09 -8.08 -25.92
N LYS A 24 6.72 -8.06 -27.09
CA LYS A 24 6.39 -8.97 -28.20
C LYS A 24 6.47 -10.45 -27.79
N GLN A 25 7.42 -10.79 -26.92
CA GLN A 25 7.58 -12.17 -26.43
C GLN A 25 6.41 -12.57 -25.53
N ILE A 26 6.04 -11.72 -24.56
CA ILE A 26 4.88 -11.95 -23.69
C ILE A 26 3.60 -12.05 -24.51
N TYR A 27 3.41 -11.14 -25.47
CA TYR A 27 2.23 -11.18 -26.34
C TYR A 27 2.10 -12.49 -27.14
N LYS A 28 3.23 -13.05 -27.58
CA LYS A 28 3.27 -14.33 -28.32
C LYS A 28 2.99 -15.53 -27.42
N SER A 29 3.32 -15.48 -26.13
CA SER A 29 3.07 -16.58 -25.19
C SER A 29 1.63 -16.63 -24.68
N ILE A 30 0.81 -15.61 -24.96
CA ILE A 30 -0.61 -15.60 -24.56
C ILE A 30 -1.40 -16.61 -25.38
N ASP A 31 -2.17 -17.43 -24.66
CA ASP A 31 -3.19 -18.28 -25.25
C ASP A 31 -4.34 -17.44 -25.80
N LYS A 32 -4.51 -17.47 -27.12
CA LYS A 32 -5.52 -16.69 -27.85
C LYS A 32 -6.76 -17.51 -28.21
N ARG A 33 -6.88 -18.77 -27.76
CA ARG A 33 -8.01 -19.65 -28.14
C ARG A 33 -9.39 -19.07 -27.76
N TYR A 34 -9.43 -18.25 -26.72
CA TYR A 34 -10.65 -17.60 -26.22
C TYR A 34 -10.79 -16.15 -26.68
N TRP A 35 -9.90 -15.66 -27.55
CA TRP A 35 -10.08 -14.35 -28.15
C TRP A 35 -11.16 -14.43 -29.23
N ASN A 36 -11.78 -13.29 -29.53
CA ASN A 36 -12.60 -13.12 -30.72
C ASN A 36 -11.83 -13.65 -31.95
N GLU A 37 -12.49 -14.46 -32.78
CA GLU A 37 -11.91 -15.14 -33.95
C GLU A 37 -11.12 -14.18 -34.84
N GLU A 38 -11.61 -12.95 -35.04
CA GLU A 38 -10.98 -11.93 -35.87
C GLU A 38 -9.62 -11.45 -35.31
N HIS A 39 -9.38 -11.63 -34.01
CA HIS A 39 -8.17 -11.20 -33.32
C HIS A 39 -7.18 -12.34 -33.03
N GLN A 40 -7.57 -13.60 -33.19
CA GLN A 40 -6.69 -14.75 -32.87
C GLN A 40 -5.39 -14.75 -33.72
N GLY A 41 -5.49 -14.31 -34.97
CA GLY A 41 -4.37 -14.16 -35.90
C GLY A 41 -3.61 -12.83 -35.81
N LEU A 42 -3.96 -11.94 -34.87
CA LEU A 42 -3.41 -10.59 -34.84
C LEU A 42 -1.92 -10.62 -34.45
N THR A 43 -1.08 -10.02 -35.31
CA THR A 43 0.34 -9.85 -34.99
C THR A 43 0.53 -8.78 -33.90
N TYR A 44 1.60 -8.88 -33.12
CA TYR A 44 1.93 -7.86 -32.10
C TYR A 44 2.01 -6.44 -32.66
N GLU A 45 2.55 -6.25 -33.87
CA GLU A 45 2.65 -4.91 -34.48
C GLU A 45 1.27 -4.35 -34.83
N LYS A 46 0.40 -5.18 -35.42
CA LYS A 46 -0.99 -4.77 -35.71
C LYS A 46 -1.77 -4.49 -34.43
N TRP A 47 -1.60 -5.31 -33.39
CA TRP A 47 -2.20 -5.11 -32.07
C TRP A 47 -1.78 -3.76 -31.46
N LYS A 48 -0.48 -3.46 -31.45
CA LYS A 48 0.00 -2.15 -30.97
C LYS A 48 -0.59 -0.98 -31.75
N THR A 49 -0.58 -1.06 -33.08
CA THR A 49 -1.11 0.01 -33.93
C THR A 49 -2.60 0.22 -33.69
N LEU A 50 -3.36 -0.87 -33.54
CA LEU A 50 -4.78 -0.82 -33.23
C LEU A 50 -5.05 -0.12 -31.90
N LEU A 51 -4.36 -0.51 -30.83
CA LEU A 51 -4.55 0.09 -29.51
C LEU A 51 -4.09 1.55 -29.45
N LYS A 52 -2.95 1.88 -30.08
CA LYS A 52 -2.46 3.26 -30.18
C LYS A 52 -3.47 4.20 -30.85
N LYS A 53 -4.17 3.72 -31.88
CA LYS A 53 -5.24 4.48 -32.56
C LYS A 53 -6.37 4.86 -31.58
N HIS A 54 -6.55 4.10 -30.51
CA HIS A 54 -7.58 4.32 -29.48
C HIS A 54 -7.02 4.94 -28.19
N GLY A 55 -5.82 5.53 -28.23
CA GLY A 55 -5.26 6.32 -27.13
C GLY A 55 -4.44 5.54 -26.10
N TYR A 56 -4.23 4.23 -26.29
CA TYR A 56 -3.35 3.46 -25.40
C TYR A 56 -1.88 3.84 -25.60
N ASP A 57 -1.18 4.12 -24.50
CA ASP A 57 0.27 3.95 -24.46
C ASP A 57 0.62 2.48 -24.20
N ILE A 58 1.13 1.81 -25.22
CA ILE A 58 1.51 0.40 -25.14
C ILE A 58 2.54 0.14 -24.02
N LYS A 59 3.40 1.11 -23.70
CA LYS A 59 4.41 0.95 -22.63
C LYS A 59 3.77 0.84 -21.25
N LYS A 60 2.53 1.32 -21.09
CA LYS A 60 1.75 1.29 -19.85
C LYS A 60 0.87 0.05 -19.74
N ILE A 61 0.80 -0.79 -20.78
CA ILE A 61 0.16 -2.11 -20.69
C ILE A 61 1.16 -3.08 -20.07
N MET A 62 0.86 -3.52 -18.84
CA MET A 62 1.73 -4.31 -18.00
C MET A 62 1.14 -5.71 -17.76
N LYS A 63 2.01 -6.72 -17.67
CA LYS A 63 1.72 -8.09 -17.25
C LYS A 63 2.11 -8.25 -15.79
N ASN A 64 1.24 -8.84 -14.99
CA ASN A 64 1.58 -9.30 -13.65
C ASN A 64 2.63 -10.41 -13.70
N LYS A 65 3.75 -10.26 -12.98
CA LYS A 65 4.80 -11.28 -12.87
C LYS A 65 4.30 -12.54 -12.15
N ASN A 66 3.32 -12.41 -11.25
CA ASN A 66 2.74 -13.54 -10.54
C ASN A 66 1.75 -14.29 -11.45
N PRO A 67 2.02 -15.54 -11.85
CA PRO A 67 1.12 -16.30 -12.72
C PRO A 67 -0.09 -16.89 -11.98
N ARG A 68 -0.10 -16.85 -10.63
CA ARG A 68 -1.11 -17.52 -9.79
C ARG A 68 -2.31 -16.64 -9.43
N THR A 69 -2.32 -15.38 -9.87
CA THR A 69 -3.44 -14.45 -9.64
C THR A 69 -4.32 -14.35 -10.86
N ASN A 70 -5.62 -14.06 -10.67
CA ASN A 70 -6.53 -13.77 -11.77
C ASN A 70 -6.29 -12.38 -12.37
N ARG A 71 -5.57 -11.49 -11.67
CA ARG A 71 -5.21 -10.15 -12.15
C ARG A 71 -4.01 -10.20 -13.08
N GLN A 72 -4.24 -10.57 -14.34
CA GLN A 72 -3.18 -10.93 -15.27
C GLN A 72 -2.48 -9.73 -15.90
N PHE A 73 -3.22 -8.67 -16.26
CA PHE A 73 -2.70 -7.49 -16.92
C PHE A 73 -3.26 -6.21 -16.31
N PHE A 74 -2.57 -5.09 -16.55
CA PHE A 74 -2.95 -3.77 -16.09
C PHE A 74 -2.62 -2.73 -17.15
N TYR A 75 -3.39 -1.65 -17.20
CA TYR A 75 -2.93 -0.39 -17.77
C TYR A 75 -2.55 0.53 -16.62
N VAL A 76 -1.25 0.79 -16.46
CA VAL A 76 -0.72 1.63 -15.38
C VAL A 76 -0.58 3.06 -15.89
N GLY A 77 -1.61 3.87 -15.65
CA GLY A 77 -1.62 5.30 -15.96
C GLY A 77 -0.77 6.13 -15.00
N ASP A 78 -0.74 7.43 -15.23
CA ASP A 78 0.03 8.37 -14.39
C ASP A 78 -0.70 8.69 -13.08
N TYR A 79 -2.03 8.56 -13.06
CA TYR A 79 -2.90 8.86 -11.92
C TYR A 79 -3.88 7.73 -11.58
N TYR A 80 -4.06 6.76 -12.48
CA TYR A 80 -4.97 5.65 -12.23
C TYR A 80 -4.52 4.36 -12.92
N THR A 81 -4.80 3.22 -12.30
CA THR A 81 -4.55 1.90 -12.89
C THR A 81 -5.85 1.20 -13.23
N VAL A 82 -5.93 0.65 -14.45
CA VAL A 82 -7.06 -0.15 -14.92
C VAL A 82 -6.65 -1.61 -14.96
N GLU A 83 -7.38 -2.49 -14.29
CA GLU A 83 -7.19 -3.93 -14.44
C GLU A 83 -7.66 -4.40 -15.82
N ILE A 84 -6.85 -5.24 -16.48
CA ILE A 84 -7.12 -5.78 -17.80
C ILE A 84 -7.14 -7.32 -17.69
N ASN A 85 -8.29 -7.92 -17.98
CA ASN A 85 -8.45 -9.37 -17.94
C ASN A 85 -7.92 -10.07 -19.19
N SER A 86 -7.93 -9.40 -20.34
CA SER A 86 -7.48 -9.97 -21.61
C SER A 86 -6.81 -8.90 -22.49
N LEU A 87 -5.80 -9.33 -23.26
CA LEU A 87 -5.21 -8.49 -24.32
C LEU A 87 -5.95 -8.58 -25.67
N ASP A 88 -7.06 -9.31 -25.72
CA ASP A 88 -7.97 -9.31 -26.85
C ASP A 88 -8.49 -7.88 -27.09
N PRO A 89 -8.33 -7.32 -28.30
CA PRO A 89 -8.92 -6.02 -28.64
C PRO A 89 -10.42 -5.93 -28.38
N ALA A 90 -11.20 -7.02 -28.45
CA ALA A 90 -12.62 -6.99 -28.10
C ALA A 90 -12.85 -6.65 -26.62
N TRP A 91 -11.93 -7.06 -25.74
CA TRP A 91 -11.95 -6.67 -24.32
C TRP A 91 -11.41 -5.25 -24.13
N LEU A 92 -10.24 -4.96 -24.70
CA LEU A 92 -9.59 -3.66 -24.49
C LEU A 92 -10.40 -2.48 -25.06
N LEU A 93 -11.05 -2.68 -26.20
CA LEU A 93 -11.70 -1.60 -26.93
C LEU A 93 -13.21 -1.50 -26.67
N ASN A 94 -13.75 -2.25 -25.71
CA ASN A 94 -15.14 -2.05 -25.30
C ASN A 94 -15.32 -0.69 -24.59
N GLU A 95 -16.54 -0.17 -24.60
CA GLU A 95 -16.85 1.17 -24.07
C GLU A 95 -16.48 1.32 -22.59
N PHE A 96 -16.66 0.26 -21.80
CA PHE A 96 -16.33 0.27 -20.39
C PHE A 96 -14.83 0.42 -20.16
N THR A 97 -14.00 -0.41 -20.78
CA THR A 97 -12.53 -0.35 -20.63
C THR A 97 -11.95 0.95 -21.18
N ILE A 98 -12.44 1.43 -22.33
CA ILE A 98 -12.06 2.76 -22.85
C ILE A 98 -12.49 3.87 -21.87
N GLY A 99 -13.68 3.77 -21.27
CA GLY A 99 -14.15 4.67 -20.23
C GLY A 99 -13.20 4.70 -19.02
N CYS A 100 -12.76 3.54 -18.54
CA CYS A 100 -11.78 3.44 -17.45
C CYS A 100 -10.42 4.05 -17.80
N LEU A 101 -9.95 3.95 -19.05
CA LEU A 101 -8.72 4.64 -19.46
C LEU A 101 -8.86 6.17 -19.37
N LYS A 102 -10.04 6.70 -19.72
CA LYS A 102 -10.34 8.13 -19.57
C LYS A 102 -10.42 8.54 -18.11
N ALA A 103 -10.70 7.61 -17.19
CA ALA A 103 -10.72 7.89 -15.75
C ALA A 103 -9.35 8.33 -15.20
N ASN A 104 -8.24 8.06 -15.90
CA ASN A 104 -6.94 8.61 -15.53
C ASN A 104 -6.93 10.15 -15.52
N GLU A 105 -7.65 10.81 -16.43
CA GLU A 105 -7.77 12.28 -16.40
C GLU A 105 -8.69 12.74 -15.27
N LEU A 106 -9.77 12.01 -14.98
CA LEU A 106 -10.64 12.33 -13.83
C LEU A 106 -9.85 12.24 -12.52
N LYS A 107 -9.08 11.17 -12.33
CA LYS A 107 -8.22 11.00 -11.14
C LYS A 107 -7.11 12.04 -11.07
N ARG A 108 -6.61 12.51 -12.22
CA ARG A 108 -5.73 13.68 -12.26
C ARG A 108 -6.44 14.94 -11.77
N GLN A 109 -7.70 15.17 -12.14
CA GLN A 109 -8.47 16.31 -11.64
C GLN A 109 -8.75 16.18 -10.13
N ASP A 110 -9.10 14.99 -9.62
CA ASP A 110 -9.25 14.75 -8.18
C ASP A 110 -7.96 15.16 -7.43
N PHE A 111 -6.80 14.74 -7.95
CA PHE A 111 -5.49 15.11 -7.41
C PHE A 111 -5.26 16.64 -7.45
N LEU A 112 -5.54 17.30 -8.57
CA LEU A 112 -5.37 18.75 -8.71
C LEU A 112 -6.36 19.57 -7.87
N ASN A 113 -7.55 19.01 -7.61
CA ASN A 113 -8.56 19.56 -6.72
C ASN A 113 -8.25 19.28 -5.25
N LYS A 114 -7.11 18.65 -4.96
CA LYS A 114 -6.61 18.35 -3.61
C LYS A 114 -7.44 17.31 -2.86
N GLU A 115 -8.17 16.45 -3.59
CA GLU A 115 -8.91 15.31 -3.02
C GLU A 115 -7.97 14.11 -2.77
N TYR A 116 -6.82 14.37 -2.15
CA TYR A 116 -5.70 13.43 -2.05
C TYR A 116 -6.07 12.14 -1.29
N ILE A 117 -6.84 12.23 -0.20
CA ILE A 117 -7.25 11.06 0.60
C ILE A 117 -8.01 10.06 -0.28
N LEU A 118 -9.01 10.52 -1.05
CA LEU A 118 -9.78 9.67 -1.95
C LEU A 118 -8.91 9.11 -3.09
N PHE A 119 -7.92 9.88 -3.53
CA PHE A 119 -7.00 9.47 -4.60
C PHE A 119 -6.08 8.31 -4.17
N PHE A 120 -5.54 8.37 -2.95
CA PHE A 120 -4.62 7.36 -2.40
C PHE A 120 -5.32 6.25 -1.62
N PHE A 121 -6.66 6.22 -1.60
CA PHE A 121 -7.41 5.21 -0.88
C PHE A 121 -7.16 3.80 -1.47
N PRO A 122 -6.54 2.86 -0.73
CA PRO A 122 -6.07 1.57 -1.24
C PRO A 122 -7.14 0.68 -1.89
N GLU A 123 -8.38 0.77 -1.43
CA GLU A 123 -9.54 0.03 -1.92
C GLU A 123 -9.93 0.43 -3.35
N TRP A 124 -9.59 1.66 -3.76
CA TRP A 124 -9.89 2.17 -5.09
C TRP A 124 -8.65 2.24 -5.98
N ASN A 125 -7.47 2.08 -5.41
CA ASN A 125 -6.20 2.16 -6.10
C ASN A 125 -5.28 1.00 -5.67
N LEU A 126 -5.23 -0.04 -6.51
CA LEU A 126 -4.40 -1.22 -6.28
C LEU A 126 -2.89 -0.94 -6.19
N PHE A 127 -2.44 0.23 -6.63
CA PHE A 127 -1.05 0.66 -6.61
C PHE A 127 -0.89 1.94 -5.76
N ALA A 128 -1.76 2.16 -4.78
CA ALA A 128 -1.81 3.40 -3.98
C ALA A 128 -0.44 3.81 -3.44
N ILE A 129 0.29 2.86 -2.86
CA ILE A 129 1.64 3.08 -2.32
C ILE A 129 2.59 3.61 -3.40
N ASP A 130 2.60 3.02 -4.59
CA ASP A 130 3.51 3.48 -5.64
C ASP A 130 3.09 4.82 -6.24
N TYR A 131 1.79 5.11 -6.32
CA TYR A 131 1.34 6.45 -6.66
C TYR A 131 1.76 7.47 -5.61
N PHE A 132 1.62 7.14 -4.32
CA PHE A 132 2.05 8.02 -3.23
C PHE A 132 3.55 8.31 -3.35
N LEU A 133 4.39 7.29 -3.50
CA LEU A 133 5.84 7.46 -3.67
C LEU A 133 6.22 8.33 -4.88
N ARG A 134 5.39 8.35 -5.93
CA ARG A 134 5.62 9.19 -7.12
C ARG A 134 5.16 10.64 -6.92
N LEU A 135 4.08 10.85 -6.18
CA LEU A 135 3.32 12.11 -6.17
C LEU A 135 3.34 12.84 -4.83
N TYR A 136 3.89 12.26 -3.76
CA TYR A 136 3.80 12.84 -2.41
C TYR A 136 4.40 14.25 -2.30
N LYS A 137 5.39 14.58 -3.14
CA LYS A 137 6.00 15.92 -3.20
C LYS A 137 5.10 16.99 -3.79
N ASP A 138 4.06 16.59 -4.51
CA ASP A 138 3.08 17.47 -5.11
C ASP A 138 1.84 17.65 -4.21
N ILE A 139 1.77 16.93 -3.08
CA ILE A 139 0.72 17.09 -2.06
C ILE A 139 1.02 18.34 -1.23
N GLU A 140 -0.02 19.05 -0.81
CA GLU A 140 0.13 20.18 0.09
C GLU A 140 0.66 19.72 1.45
N LYS A 141 1.67 20.44 1.97
CA LYS A 141 2.40 20.06 3.19
C LYS A 141 1.46 19.86 4.37
N GLU A 142 0.45 20.71 4.48
CA GLU A 142 -0.56 20.70 5.53
C GLU A 142 -1.49 19.47 5.47
N GLN A 143 -1.54 18.78 4.33
CA GLN A 143 -2.37 17.58 4.12
C GLN A 143 -1.54 16.29 4.04
N LEU A 144 -0.21 16.39 3.87
CA LEU A 144 0.65 15.24 3.58
C LEU A 144 0.58 14.17 4.68
N TRP A 145 0.56 14.59 5.96
CA TRP A 145 0.43 13.66 7.07
C TRP A 145 -0.88 12.87 7.04
N GLU A 146 -2.02 13.56 6.97
CA GLU A 146 -3.35 12.94 6.97
C GLU A 146 -3.57 12.03 5.76
N VAL A 147 -3.05 12.43 4.59
CA VAL A 147 -3.11 11.60 3.38
C VAL A 147 -2.29 10.33 3.55
N PHE A 148 -1.06 10.44 4.06
CA PHE A 148 -0.23 9.28 4.34
C PHE A 148 -0.88 8.36 5.38
N LYS A 149 -1.36 8.91 6.50
CA LYS A 149 -2.01 8.17 7.58
C LYS A 149 -3.21 7.41 7.06
N SER A 150 -4.11 8.07 6.34
CA SER A 150 -5.28 7.44 5.74
C SER A 150 -4.89 6.27 4.81
N MET A 151 -3.94 6.49 3.90
CA MET A 151 -3.46 5.43 3.00
C MET A 151 -2.82 4.27 3.79
N TYR A 152 -1.94 4.56 4.75
CA TYR A 152 -1.26 3.56 5.57
C TYR A 152 -2.25 2.68 6.34
N THR A 153 -3.23 3.30 7.00
CA THR A 153 -4.22 2.60 7.81
C THR A 153 -5.07 1.61 6.98
N HIS A 154 -5.30 1.91 5.71
CA HIS A 154 -6.14 1.09 4.82
C HIS A 154 -5.34 0.15 3.89
N ALA A 155 -4.03 0.34 3.75
CA ALA A 155 -3.25 -0.45 2.79
C ALA A 155 -3.08 -1.91 3.21
N ASN A 156 -3.32 -2.25 4.49
CA ASN A 156 -3.03 -3.58 5.08
C ASN A 156 -1.54 -3.99 4.98
N TYR A 157 -0.62 -3.02 5.02
CA TYR A 157 0.84 -3.24 5.02
C TYR A 157 1.55 -2.62 6.21
N GLY A 158 2.71 -3.18 6.54
CA GLY A 158 3.68 -2.53 7.39
C GLY A 158 4.52 -1.47 6.65
N PHE A 159 5.17 -0.61 7.42
CA PHE A 159 6.06 0.46 6.95
C PHE A 159 7.20 0.03 6.01
N GLY A 160 7.53 -1.26 5.93
CA GLY A 160 8.59 -1.78 5.05
C GLY A 160 8.37 -1.55 3.55
N MET A 161 7.18 -1.09 3.16
CA MET A 161 6.84 -0.76 1.77
C MET A 161 7.31 0.62 1.33
N PHE A 162 7.69 1.48 2.27
CA PHE A 162 8.12 2.86 2.04
C PHE A 162 9.64 2.98 2.24
N PRO A 163 10.35 3.75 1.39
CA PRO A 163 11.72 4.16 1.68
C PRO A 163 11.77 4.98 2.98
N LYS A 164 12.81 4.78 3.79
CA LYS A 164 12.97 5.48 5.07
C LYS A 164 12.96 7.00 4.87
N GLU A 165 13.61 7.49 3.82
CA GLU A 165 13.72 8.91 3.53
C GLU A 165 12.35 9.55 3.28
N VAL A 166 11.42 8.82 2.66
CA VAL A 166 10.05 9.29 2.44
C VAL A 166 9.28 9.34 3.75
N LEU A 167 9.40 8.31 4.59
CA LEU A 167 8.75 8.29 5.90
C LEU A 167 9.23 9.44 6.78
N GLU A 168 10.55 9.65 6.87
CA GLU A 168 11.11 10.73 7.68
C GLU A 168 10.67 12.11 7.19
N GLU A 169 10.55 12.32 5.87
CA GLU A 169 10.02 13.56 5.30
C GLU A 169 8.53 13.75 5.69
N VAL A 170 7.70 12.73 5.50
CA VAL A 170 6.27 12.76 5.84
C VAL A 170 6.05 13.02 7.33
N PHE A 171 6.81 12.38 8.20
CA PHE A 171 6.70 12.55 9.66
C PHE A 171 7.09 13.94 10.14
N THR A 172 7.76 14.78 9.33
CA THR A 172 7.97 16.19 9.69
C THR A 172 6.69 17.03 9.68
N TYR A 173 5.63 16.50 9.05
CA TYR A 173 4.32 17.14 8.94
C TYR A 173 3.28 16.56 9.92
N ALA A 174 3.66 15.58 10.73
CA ALA A 174 2.81 15.06 11.79
C ALA A 174 2.73 16.08 12.95
N ASP A 175 1.53 16.35 13.44
CA ASP A 175 1.30 17.10 14.68
C ASP A 175 0.81 16.13 15.75
N ASN A 176 1.65 15.87 16.74
CA ASN A 176 1.35 14.94 17.82
C ASN A 176 0.60 15.58 18.98
N THR A 177 0.26 16.88 18.94
CA THR A 177 -0.36 17.60 20.07
C THR A 177 -1.67 16.94 20.52
N SER A 178 -2.52 16.57 19.57
CA SER A 178 -3.79 15.88 19.83
C SER A 178 -3.57 14.47 20.38
N ALA A 179 -2.61 13.72 19.82
CA ALA A 179 -2.23 12.39 20.29
C ALA A 179 -1.74 12.42 21.73
N VAL A 180 -0.85 13.36 22.06
CA VAL A 180 -0.31 13.55 23.42
C VAL A 180 -1.44 13.89 24.41
N ALA A 181 -2.38 14.77 24.03
CA ALA A 181 -3.52 15.10 24.89
C ALA A 181 -4.37 13.86 25.19
N VAL A 182 -4.72 13.08 24.17
CA VAL A 182 -5.50 11.83 24.33
C VAL A 182 -4.77 10.83 25.22
N LEU A 183 -3.47 10.62 25.03
CA LEU A 183 -2.69 9.68 25.84
C LEU A 183 -2.63 10.08 27.32
N ASN A 184 -2.56 11.38 27.61
CA ASN A 184 -2.64 11.89 28.98
C ASN A 184 -4.03 11.67 29.59
N GLU A 185 -5.11 11.92 28.84
CA GLU A 185 -6.48 11.69 29.29
C GLU A 185 -6.76 10.21 29.58
N LEU A 186 -6.16 9.31 28.80
CA LEU A 186 -6.21 7.86 29.02
C LEU A 186 -5.41 7.41 30.25
N GLY A 187 -4.57 8.28 30.83
CA GLY A 187 -3.67 7.91 31.91
C GLY A 187 -2.56 6.94 31.47
N ALA A 188 -2.24 6.91 30.16
CA ALA A 188 -1.22 6.03 29.60
C ALA A 188 0.21 6.53 29.87
N VAL A 189 0.35 7.81 30.20
CA VAL A 189 1.64 8.48 30.46
C VAL A 189 1.96 8.36 31.95
N ASP A 190 3.13 7.80 32.28
CA ASP A 190 3.60 7.70 33.66
C ASP A 190 4.07 9.05 34.22
N SER A 191 4.38 9.10 35.52
CA SER A 191 4.83 10.32 36.21
C SER A 191 6.12 10.91 35.65
N GLU A 192 6.89 10.14 34.90
CA GLU A 192 8.14 10.57 34.27
C GLU A 192 7.94 10.96 32.79
N GLY A 193 6.71 10.92 32.28
CA GLY A 193 6.38 11.28 30.89
C GLY A 193 6.60 10.15 29.89
N TYR A 194 6.65 8.90 30.33
CA TYR A 194 6.84 7.74 29.46
C TYR A 194 5.54 6.98 29.19
N LEU A 195 5.47 6.41 27.99
CA LEU A 195 4.51 5.39 27.61
C LEU A 195 5.15 4.01 27.79
N THR A 196 4.36 3.01 28.19
CA THR A 196 4.76 1.60 28.07
C THR A 196 4.17 1.06 26.77
N LEU A 197 5.04 0.58 25.88
CA LEU A 197 4.70 0.15 24.53
C LEU A 197 4.97 -1.34 24.35
N TYR A 198 4.17 -1.98 23.51
CA TYR A 198 4.31 -3.38 23.14
C TYR A 198 4.35 -3.54 21.62
N ARG A 199 5.09 -4.55 21.16
CA ARG A 199 5.11 -4.91 19.74
C ARG A 199 5.17 -6.42 19.57
N GLY A 200 4.29 -6.93 18.71
CA GLY A 200 4.35 -8.31 18.22
C GLY A 200 5.11 -8.39 16.91
N GLU A 201 6.15 -9.21 16.86
CA GLU A 201 6.91 -9.50 15.64
C GLU A 201 6.68 -10.97 15.25
N GLY A 202 5.91 -11.18 14.19
CA GLY A 202 5.85 -12.45 13.48
C GLY A 202 6.84 -12.47 12.31
N LYS A 203 6.95 -13.62 11.63
CA LYS A 203 7.84 -13.82 10.48
C LYS A 203 7.64 -12.86 9.30
N ARG A 204 6.44 -12.27 9.17
CA ARG A 204 6.10 -11.29 8.12
C ARG A 204 6.09 -9.85 8.61
N SER A 205 6.39 -9.62 9.88
CA SER A 205 6.44 -8.28 10.44
C SER A 205 7.65 -7.53 9.89
N THR A 206 7.52 -6.20 9.80
CA THR A 206 8.69 -5.32 9.62
C THR A 206 9.69 -5.58 10.75
N PRO A 207 10.98 -5.80 10.45
CA PRO A 207 12.02 -5.95 11.47
C PRO A 207 11.99 -4.79 12.46
N LEU A 208 12.31 -5.08 13.72
CA LEU A 208 12.20 -4.15 14.83
C LEU A 208 12.85 -2.78 14.57
N GLU A 209 14.05 -2.74 13.98
CA GLU A 209 14.81 -1.50 13.74
C GLU A 209 14.22 -0.64 12.62
N LYS A 210 13.25 -1.17 11.87
CA LYS A 210 12.51 -0.48 10.80
C LYS A 210 11.04 -0.30 11.15
N ALA A 211 10.63 -0.71 12.36
CA ALA A 211 9.26 -0.62 12.80
C ALA A 211 8.96 0.75 13.41
N TYR A 212 7.81 1.30 13.02
CA TYR A 212 7.27 2.52 13.63
C TYR A 212 6.03 2.24 14.48
N SER A 213 5.32 1.15 14.21
CA SER A 213 4.05 0.78 14.86
C SER A 213 4.29 -0.03 16.14
N TRP A 214 3.78 0.51 17.24
CA TRP A 214 3.70 -0.10 18.57
C TRP A 214 2.25 -0.01 19.07
N THR A 215 1.92 -0.68 20.16
CA THR A 215 0.59 -0.59 20.78
C THR A 215 0.71 -0.42 22.30
N LEU A 216 -0.24 0.27 22.92
CA LEU A 216 -0.38 0.30 24.38
C LEU A 216 -0.89 -1.04 24.94
N SER A 217 -1.50 -1.88 24.10
CA SER A 217 -2.13 -3.13 24.51
C SER A 217 -1.23 -4.34 24.28
N LYS A 218 -0.76 -4.95 25.38
CA LYS A 218 0.00 -6.20 25.35
C LYS A 218 -0.76 -7.32 24.64
N ASP A 219 -2.08 -7.39 24.79
CA ASP A 219 -2.91 -8.43 24.15
C ASP A 219 -2.94 -8.29 22.64
N ILE A 220 -2.95 -7.05 22.13
CA ILE A 220 -2.92 -6.75 20.70
C ILE A 220 -1.55 -7.10 20.12
N ALA A 221 -0.48 -6.67 20.77
CA ALA A 221 0.88 -7.08 20.41
C ALA A 221 1.03 -8.60 20.41
N ASN A 222 0.43 -9.29 21.38
CA ASN A 222 0.47 -10.74 21.44
C ASN A 222 -0.28 -11.42 20.27
N LYS A 223 -1.43 -10.87 19.85
CA LYS A 223 -2.14 -11.34 18.64
C LYS A 223 -1.24 -11.23 17.41
N PHE A 224 -0.54 -10.11 17.24
CA PHE A 224 0.38 -9.93 16.11
C PHE A 224 1.56 -10.90 16.15
N ALA A 225 2.15 -11.14 17.32
CA ALA A 225 3.24 -12.09 17.50
C ALA A 225 2.86 -13.53 17.11
N ASN A 226 1.57 -13.90 17.25
CA ASN A 226 1.09 -15.27 17.03
C ASN A 226 0.19 -15.42 15.78
N HIS A 227 -0.01 -14.37 14.99
CA HIS A 227 -1.05 -14.34 13.95
C HIS A 227 -0.85 -15.38 12.83
N PHE A 228 0.41 -15.74 12.54
CA PHE A 228 0.75 -16.71 11.48
C PHE A 228 1.64 -17.85 11.96
N GLU A 229 2.63 -17.55 12.79
CA GLU A 229 3.56 -18.49 13.40
C GLU A 229 3.93 -17.94 14.79
N ARG A 230 4.67 -18.72 15.58
CA ARG A 230 5.23 -18.30 16.86
C ARG A 230 6.30 -17.22 16.64
N GLY A 231 6.05 -16.03 17.15
CA GLY A 231 6.90 -14.86 17.01
C GLY A 231 7.50 -14.38 18.33
N ARG A 232 7.82 -13.10 18.39
CA ARG A 232 8.35 -12.44 19.59
C ARG A 232 7.43 -11.34 20.07
N LEU A 233 7.38 -11.17 21.38
CA LEU A 233 6.69 -10.08 22.04
C LEU A 233 7.72 -9.18 22.72
N TYR A 234 7.74 -7.92 22.31
CA TYR A 234 8.61 -6.90 22.86
C TYR A 234 7.82 -5.98 23.78
N GLN A 235 8.50 -5.50 24.82
CA GLN A 235 8.09 -4.35 25.64
C GLN A 235 9.15 -3.26 25.52
N ALA A 236 8.72 -2.02 25.52
CA ALA A 236 9.58 -0.85 25.45
C ALA A 236 8.95 0.32 26.21
N LYS A 237 9.74 1.39 26.36
CA LYS A 237 9.27 2.71 26.75
C LYS A 237 9.60 3.74 25.68
N ALA A 238 8.81 4.82 25.61
CA ALA A 238 9.13 6.00 24.82
C ALA A 238 8.59 7.25 25.53
N LYS A 239 9.30 8.39 25.41
CA LYS A 239 8.77 9.68 25.89
C LYS A 239 7.54 10.06 25.08
N VAL A 240 6.49 10.51 25.76
CA VAL A 240 5.23 10.89 25.10
C VAL A 240 5.45 11.98 24.03
N ASP A 241 6.33 12.94 24.29
CA ASP A 241 6.63 14.03 23.33
C ASP A 241 7.46 13.59 22.12
N SER A 242 7.96 12.34 22.11
CA SER A 242 8.80 11.78 21.05
C SER A 242 8.03 10.92 20.04
N ILE A 243 6.73 10.71 20.27
CA ILE A 243 5.86 9.96 19.36
C ILE A 243 5.55 10.79 18.11
N ILE A 244 5.26 10.09 17.03
CA ILE A 244 4.78 10.68 15.77
C ILE A 244 3.27 10.91 15.87
N ASP A 245 2.52 9.90 16.30
CA ASP A 245 1.05 9.97 16.40
C ASP A 245 0.50 8.81 17.25
N PHE A 246 -0.79 8.91 17.57
CA PHE A 246 -1.61 7.87 18.18
C PHE A 246 -2.88 7.63 17.34
N ASP A 247 -3.14 6.38 16.99
CA ASP A 247 -4.32 5.96 16.23
C ASP A 247 -5.04 4.81 16.94
N ASN A 248 -6.35 4.95 17.12
CA ASN A 248 -7.18 3.90 17.70
C ASN A 248 -8.43 3.60 16.86
N GLU A 249 -8.50 4.01 15.59
CA GLU A 249 -9.65 3.76 14.72
C GLU A 249 -9.94 2.26 14.54
N ARG A 250 -8.88 1.43 14.55
CA ARG A 250 -8.99 -0.04 14.45
C ARG A 250 -9.10 -0.76 15.79
N ASN A 251 -9.26 -0.03 16.91
CA ASN A 251 -9.15 -0.56 18.28
C ASN A 251 -7.82 -1.27 18.54
N GLU A 252 -6.72 -0.72 18.00
CA GLU A 252 -5.37 -1.27 18.12
C GLU A 252 -4.48 -0.51 19.11
N GLU A 253 -4.94 0.64 19.61
CA GLU A 253 -4.18 1.55 20.47
C GLU A 253 -2.77 1.79 19.90
N GLU A 254 -2.69 2.03 18.58
CA GLU A 254 -1.45 2.13 17.81
C GLU A 254 -0.73 3.43 18.15
N VAL A 255 0.52 3.31 18.58
CA VAL A 255 1.45 4.43 18.79
C VAL A 255 2.51 4.36 17.71
N LEU A 256 2.65 5.43 16.94
CA LEU A 256 3.70 5.57 15.95
C LEU A 256 4.91 6.25 16.59
N VAL A 257 6.06 5.58 16.59
CA VAL A 257 7.29 6.09 17.22
C VAL A 257 8.52 5.60 16.47
N ARG A 258 9.54 6.45 16.37
CA ARG A 258 10.82 6.08 15.74
C ARG A 258 11.58 5.09 16.61
N PHE A 259 12.30 4.15 15.98
CA PHE A 259 13.10 3.18 16.72
C PHE A 259 14.17 3.85 17.59
N GLU A 260 14.79 4.95 17.15
CA GLU A 260 15.76 5.71 17.96
C GLU A 260 15.18 6.33 19.25
N ASN A 261 13.85 6.45 19.35
CA ASN A 261 13.16 6.98 20.53
C ASN A 261 12.65 5.85 21.46
N ILE A 262 12.97 4.59 21.14
CA ILE A 262 12.65 3.43 21.96
C ILE A 262 13.71 3.25 23.04
N GLU A 263 13.26 3.19 24.28
CA GLU A 263 14.07 2.96 25.48
C GLU A 263 13.61 1.68 26.19
N HIS A 264 14.48 1.11 27.04
CA HIS A 264 14.17 -0.06 27.87
C HIS A 264 13.54 -1.24 27.09
N LEU A 265 14.07 -1.51 25.90
CA LEU A 265 13.60 -2.57 25.03
C LEU A 265 13.93 -3.96 25.61
N GLU A 266 12.90 -4.79 25.78
CA GLU A 266 13.02 -6.16 26.31
C GLU A 266 12.16 -7.14 25.50
N ILE A 267 12.67 -8.35 25.28
CA ILE A 267 11.86 -9.48 24.81
C ILE A 267 11.18 -10.08 26.03
N ILE A 268 9.86 -9.93 26.11
CA ILE A 268 9.07 -10.46 27.24
C ILE A 268 8.50 -11.84 26.93
N GLN A 269 8.49 -12.26 25.66
CA GLN A 269 8.13 -13.61 25.24
C GLN A 269 8.76 -13.98 23.89
N ASP A 270 9.31 -15.20 23.80
CA ASP A 270 9.83 -15.82 22.56
C ASP A 270 9.16 -17.20 22.45
N TYR A 271 8.36 -17.40 21.39
CA TYR A 271 7.40 -18.51 21.28
C TYR A 271 7.96 -19.77 20.60
#